data_AF-A0A9D1DWJ2-F1
#
_entry.id   AF-A0A9D1DWJ2-F1
#
_cell.length_a   1.000
_cell.length_b   1.000
_cell.length_c   1.000
_cell.angle_alpha   90.00
_cell.angle_beta   90.00
_cell.angle_gamma   90.00
#
_symmetry.space_group_name_H-M   'P 1'
#
loop_
_entity.id
_entity.type
_entity.pdbx_description
1 polymer ?
#
loop_
_entity_poly.entity_id
_entity_poly.type
_entity_poly.pdbx_seq_one_letter_code
_entity_poly.pdbx_strand_id
1 'polypeptide(L)'
;MVPLLLSLFTCLKLEQNVRETILRDQSRMIDDVWNNLNATIQASYEAERMIAEDAVLKDLAESYSLTEKQRFQQNDLSGLLNAASSRGDSVEVFTYLYRSGQLITGGRSYEPENLEAFLQPLGIGAGDFEGLLLSSEYTKTPAVIGEGEDAYLVVLSYALSRDYREKAACIGMLYPL
;
A
#
# COMPACT_ATOMS: atom_id res chain seq x y z
N MET A 1 -4.61 -37.92 49.40
CA MET A 1 -3.75 -37.74 48.20
C MET A 1 -4.53 -37.70 46.88
N VAL A 2 -5.64 -38.44 46.74
CA VAL A 2 -6.50 -38.42 45.54
C VAL A 2 -7.05 -37.03 45.13
N PRO A 3 -7.46 -36.13 46.05
CA PRO A 3 -8.04 -34.83 45.67
C PRO A 3 -7.04 -33.86 45.02
N LEU A 4 -5.77 -33.91 45.46
CA LEU A 4 -4.68 -33.05 44.98
C LEU A 4 -4.23 -33.42 43.56
N LEU A 5 -4.23 -34.72 43.25
CA LEU A 5 -3.93 -35.20 41.89
C LEU A 5 -5.04 -34.83 40.91
N LEU A 6 -6.30 -34.88 41.36
CA LEU A 6 -7.46 -34.50 40.55
C LEU A 6 -7.47 -33.00 40.25
N SER A 7 -7.13 -32.14 41.22
CA SER A 7 -7.04 -30.68 41.01
C SER A 7 -5.90 -30.31 40.07
N LEU A 8 -4.74 -30.98 40.18
CA LEU A 8 -3.60 -30.74 39.30
C LEU A 8 -3.91 -31.15 37.85
N PHE A 9 -4.60 -32.27 37.67
CA PHE A 9 -5.02 -32.75 36.34
C PHE A 9 -6.09 -31.85 35.71
N THR A 10 -6.98 -31.26 36.52
CA THR A 10 -7.95 -30.27 36.02
C THR A 10 -7.28 -28.95 35.66
N CYS A 11 -6.32 -28.46 36.46
CA CYS A 11 -5.54 -27.27 36.12
C CYS A 11 -4.75 -27.45 34.80
N LEU A 12 -4.06 -28.58 34.62
CA LEU A 12 -3.29 -28.86 33.40
C LEU A 12 -4.19 -28.94 32.14
N LYS A 13 -5.37 -29.54 32.26
CA LYS A 13 -6.36 -29.55 31.16
C LYS A 13 -6.91 -28.16 30.86
N LEU A 14 -7.15 -27.35 31.88
CA LEU A 14 -7.61 -25.98 31.69
C LEU A 14 -6.55 -25.13 31.00
N GLU A 15 -5.29 -25.28 31.40
CA GLU A 15 -4.14 -24.58 30.82
C GLU A 15 -3.91 -24.97 29.35
N GLN A 16 -4.03 -26.27 29.01
CA GLN A 16 -4.00 -26.73 27.63
C GLN A 16 -5.17 -26.17 26.80
N ASN A 17 -6.40 -26.21 27.33
CA ASN A 17 -7.57 -25.70 26.61
C ASN A 17 -7.49 -24.18 26.39
N VAL A 18 -7.03 -23.42 27.38
CA VAL A 18 -6.80 -21.97 27.25
C VAL A 18 -5.72 -21.70 26.21
N ARG A 19 -4.61 -22.44 26.24
CA ARG A 19 -3.52 -22.29 25.28
C ARG A 19 -3.94 -22.65 23.85
N GLU A 20 -4.71 -23.72 23.66
CA GLU A 20 -5.27 -24.09 22.35
C GLU A 20 -6.31 -23.07 21.86
N THR A 21 -7.07 -22.45 22.76
CA THR A 21 -8.06 -21.42 22.40
C THR A 21 -7.34 -20.14 21.98
N ILE A 22 -6.33 -19.69 22.74
CA ILE A 22 -5.50 -18.54 22.37
C ILE A 22 -4.81 -18.77 21.03
N LEU A 23 -4.24 -19.96 20.79
CA LEU A 23 -3.59 -20.27 19.51
C LEU A 23 -4.59 -20.32 18.34
N ARG A 24 -5.81 -20.83 18.56
CA ARG A 24 -6.88 -20.83 17.54
C ARG A 24 -7.39 -19.42 17.27
N ASP A 25 -7.56 -18.60 18.29
CA ASP A 25 -8.01 -17.21 18.14
C ASP A 25 -6.93 -16.37 17.47
N GLN A 26 -5.65 -16.58 17.79
CA GLN A 26 -4.53 -15.98 17.07
C GLN A 26 -4.48 -16.41 15.60
N SER A 27 -4.68 -17.70 15.30
CA SER A 27 -4.73 -18.19 13.91
C SER A 27 -5.88 -17.59 13.13
N ARG A 28 -7.09 -17.52 13.73
CA ARG A 28 -8.25 -16.88 13.10
C ARG A 28 -8.05 -15.41 12.85
N MET A 29 -7.44 -14.70 13.81
CA MET A 29 -7.13 -13.29 13.66
C MET A 29 -6.10 -13.05 12.56
N ILE A 30 -5.07 -13.91 12.44
CA ILE A 30 -4.10 -13.88 11.35
C ILE A 30 -4.77 -14.17 10.01
N ASP A 31 -5.66 -15.18 9.95
CA ASP A 31 -6.40 -15.54 8.74
C ASP A 31 -7.36 -14.41 8.31
N ASP A 32 -8.04 -13.75 9.25
CA ASP A 32 -8.91 -12.60 8.98
C ASP A 32 -8.13 -11.38 8.50
N VAL A 33 -6.98 -11.08 9.11
CA VAL A 33 -6.06 -10.04 8.66
C VAL A 33 -5.56 -10.36 7.24
N TRP A 34 -5.16 -11.60 6.98
CA TRP A 34 -4.73 -12.03 5.65
C TRP A 34 -5.86 -11.94 4.62
N ASN A 35 -7.07 -12.34 4.95
CA ASN A 35 -8.22 -12.26 4.06
C ASN A 35 -8.60 -10.80 3.76
N ASN A 36 -8.56 -9.93 4.77
CA ASN A 36 -8.80 -8.49 4.59
C ASN A 36 -7.70 -7.82 3.76
N LEU A 37 -6.44 -8.17 4.01
CA LEU A 37 -5.31 -7.70 3.20
C LEU A 37 -5.47 -8.16 1.74
N ASN A 38 -5.81 -9.43 1.53
CA ASN A 38 -5.96 -9.99 0.19
C ASN A 38 -7.17 -9.39 -0.55
N ALA A 39 -8.29 -9.15 0.13
CA ALA A 39 -9.46 -8.46 -0.45
C ALA A 39 -9.15 -7.00 -0.81
N THR A 40 -8.39 -6.30 0.05
CA THR A 40 -7.91 -4.94 -0.21
C THR A 40 -6.96 -4.92 -1.41
N ILE A 41 -6.01 -5.84 -1.47
CA ILE A 41 -5.07 -6.02 -2.58
C ILE A 41 -5.81 -6.31 -3.90
N GLN A 42 -6.86 -7.13 -3.88
CA GLN A 42 -7.68 -7.42 -5.07
C GLN A 42 -8.48 -6.19 -5.52
N ALA A 43 -9.05 -5.42 -4.60
CA ALA A 43 -9.71 -4.15 -4.92
C ALA A 43 -8.71 -3.13 -5.50
N SER A 44 -7.49 -3.10 -4.96
CA SER A 44 -6.38 -2.30 -5.48
C SER A 44 -5.90 -2.77 -6.86
N TYR A 45 -6.10 -4.04 -7.23
CA TYR A 45 -5.77 -4.58 -8.55
C TYR A 45 -6.74 -4.08 -9.63
N GLU A 46 -8.03 -3.97 -9.32
CA GLU A 46 -9.00 -3.34 -10.24
C GLU A 46 -8.73 -1.85 -10.41
N ALA A 47 -8.36 -1.16 -9.32
CA ALA A 47 -7.95 0.23 -9.35
C ALA A 47 -6.67 0.44 -10.16
N GLU A 48 -5.67 -0.42 -9.97
CA GLU A 48 -4.43 -0.44 -10.75
C GLU A 48 -4.73 -0.54 -12.23
N ARG A 49 -5.60 -1.48 -12.66
CA ARG A 49 -5.95 -1.63 -14.07
C ARG A 49 -6.59 -0.37 -14.65
N MET A 50 -7.49 0.28 -13.89
CA MET A 50 -8.12 1.53 -14.31
C MET A 50 -7.10 2.68 -14.43
N ILE A 51 -6.11 2.75 -13.54
CA ILE A 51 -5.11 3.82 -13.49
C ILE A 51 -3.98 3.57 -14.51
N ALA A 52 -3.53 2.33 -14.70
CA ALA A 52 -2.44 1.98 -15.61
C ALA A 52 -2.82 2.13 -17.09
N GLU A 53 -4.11 1.93 -17.42
CA GLU A 53 -4.65 2.17 -18.77
C GLU A 53 -4.94 3.65 -19.03
N ASP A 54 -4.86 4.50 -18.02
CA ASP A 54 -5.20 5.91 -18.13
C ASP A 54 -4.18 6.70 -18.97
N ALA A 55 -4.70 7.41 -19.98
CA ALA A 55 -3.88 8.18 -20.91
C ALA A 55 -3.28 9.44 -20.25
N VAL A 56 -3.92 9.97 -19.19
CA VAL A 56 -3.42 11.12 -18.43
C VAL A 56 -2.20 10.68 -17.62
N LEU A 57 -2.24 9.52 -16.96
CA LEU A 57 -1.07 9.00 -16.23
C LEU A 57 0.17 8.92 -17.12
N LYS A 58 0.05 8.38 -18.33
CA LYS A 58 1.17 8.27 -19.28
C LYS A 58 1.69 9.63 -19.74
N ASP A 59 0.83 10.64 -19.87
CA ASP A 59 1.26 11.98 -20.25
C ASP A 59 1.97 12.71 -19.10
N LEU A 60 1.44 12.57 -17.88
CA LEU A 60 2.03 13.12 -16.66
C LEU A 60 3.39 12.48 -16.35
N ALA A 61 3.49 11.15 -16.48
CA ALA A 61 4.70 10.39 -16.18
C ALA A 61 5.90 10.71 -17.08
N GLU A 62 5.65 11.22 -18.28
CA GLU A 62 6.69 11.62 -19.24
C GLU A 62 7.15 13.08 -19.05
N SER A 63 6.49 13.82 -18.17
CA SER A 63 6.73 15.26 -17.99
C SER A 63 7.72 15.53 -16.85
N TYR A 64 8.74 16.36 -17.11
CA TYR A 64 9.68 16.82 -16.08
C TYR A 64 9.08 17.87 -15.14
N SER A 65 8.08 18.60 -15.63
CA SER A 65 7.34 19.60 -14.87
C SER A 65 5.93 19.68 -15.44
N LEU A 66 4.91 19.68 -14.58
CA LEU A 66 3.53 19.76 -15.05
C LEU A 66 3.17 21.17 -15.54
N THR A 67 2.70 21.24 -16.78
CA THR A 67 2.04 22.45 -17.32
C THR A 67 0.71 22.72 -16.62
N GLU A 68 0.17 23.94 -16.73
CA GLU A 68 -1.17 24.25 -16.19
C GLU A 68 -2.25 23.29 -16.71
N LYS A 69 -2.21 22.96 -18.01
CA LYS A 69 -3.12 21.99 -18.61
C LYS A 69 -3.01 20.61 -17.95
N GLN A 70 -1.80 20.16 -17.68
CA GLN A 70 -1.55 18.87 -17.03
C GLN A 70 -1.96 18.86 -15.56
N ARG A 71 -1.82 19.99 -14.85
CA ARG A 71 -2.37 20.17 -13.50
C ARG A 71 -3.90 20.09 -13.48
N PHE A 72 -4.58 20.52 -14.54
CA PHE A 72 -6.02 20.27 -14.68
C PHE A 72 -6.33 18.79 -14.90
N GLN A 73 -5.59 18.11 -15.78
CA GLN A 73 -5.78 16.68 -16.06
C GLN A 73 -5.48 15.80 -14.83
N GLN A 74 -4.57 16.22 -13.97
CA GLN A 74 -4.30 15.59 -12.68
C GLN A 74 -5.55 15.45 -11.79
N ASN A 75 -6.55 16.33 -11.92
CA ASN A 75 -7.80 16.19 -11.17
C ASN A 75 -8.57 14.93 -11.55
N ASP A 76 -8.53 14.53 -12.83
CA ASP A 76 -9.19 13.31 -13.31
C ASP A 76 -8.50 12.07 -12.70
N LEU A 77 -7.16 12.07 -12.69
CA LEU A 77 -6.37 11.03 -12.03
C LEU A 77 -6.63 10.98 -10.52
N SER A 78 -6.74 12.13 -9.86
CA SER A 78 -7.06 12.22 -8.44
C SER A 78 -8.45 11.65 -8.15
N GLY A 79 -9.44 11.90 -9.03
CA GLY A 79 -10.76 11.28 -8.93
C GLY A 79 -10.71 9.75 -8.98
N LEU A 80 -9.89 9.17 -9.87
CA LEU A 80 -9.68 7.72 -9.95
C LEU A 80 -9.00 7.16 -8.70
N LEU A 81 -7.95 7.82 -8.22
CA LEU A 81 -7.24 7.44 -6.99
C LEU A 81 -8.14 7.51 -5.75
N ASN A 82 -9.02 8.52 -5.68
CA ASN A 82 -9.98 8.65 -4.59
C ASN A 82 -11.03 7.53 -4.62
N ALA A 83 -11.56 7.20 -5.80
CA ALA A 83 -12.48 6.08 -5.96
C ALA A 83 -11.81 4.75 -5.59
N ALA A 84 -10.53 4.57 -5.91
CA ALA A 84 -9.74 3.42 -5.50
C ALA A 84 -9.54 3.33 -3.98
N SER A 85 -9.28 4.48 -3.32
CA SER A 85 -9.06 4.57 -1.87
C SER A 85 -10.33 4.32 -1.06
N SER A 86 -11.51 4.71 -1.57
CA SER A 86 -12.81 4.60 -0.88
C SER A 86 -13.34 3.18 -0.63
N ARG A 87 -12.61 2.12 -1.04
CA ARG A 87 -13.01 0.72 -0.82
C ARG A 87 -12.54 0.12 0.50
N GLY A 88 -11.74 0.86 1.27
CA GLY A 88 -11.40 0.55 2.67
C GLY A 88 -10.98 1.84 3.38
N ASP A 89 -11.66 2.21 4.47
CA ASP A 89 -11.66 3.54 5.11
C ASP A 89 -10.29 4.08 5.60
N SER A 90 -9.18 3.42 5.30
CA SER A 90 -7.85 3.83 5.77
C SER A 90 -6.72 3.57 4.77
N VAL A 91 -7.02 3.07 3.57
CA VAL A 91 -5.99 2.78 2.55
C VAL A 91 -5.89 3.95 1.58
N GLU A 92 -4.73 4.57 1.50
CA GLU A 92 -4.48 5.68 0.59
C GLU A 92 -3.74 5.17 -0.66
N VAL A 93 -4.42 5.23 -1.81
CA VAL A 93 -3.82 4.87 -3.11
C VAL A 93 -3.13 6.10 -3.70
N PHE A 94 -1.94 5.89 -4.24
CA PHE A 94 -1.12 6.95 -4.81
C PHE A 94 -0.50 6.56 -6.15
N THR A 95 -0.10 7.60 -6.88
CA THR A 95 0.77 7.52 -8.05
C THR A 95 2.01 8.38 -7.80
N TYR A 96 3.20 7.82 -7.99
CA TYR A 96 4.47 8.57 -8.00
C TYR A 96 5.01 8.67 -9.43
N LEU A 97 5.35 9.88 -9.87
CA LEU A 97 5.89 10.16 -11.20
C LEU A 97 7.42 10.32 -11.10
N TYR A 98 8.18 9.37 -11.66
CA TYR A 98 9.64 9.37 -11.50
C TYR A 98 10.33 10.59 -12.14
N ARG A 99 9.83 11.09 -13.28
CA ARG A 99 10.47 12.21 -13.98
C ARG A 99 10.31 13.55 -13.28
N SER A 100 9.15 13.81 -12.69
CA SER A 100 8.87 15.07 -11.97
C SER A 100 9.09 14.97 -10.46
N GLY A 101 9.22 13.75 -9.91
CA GLY A 101 9.28 13.49 -8.48
C GLY A 101 7.96 13.76 -7.74
N GLN A 102 6.86 13.98 -8.48
CA GLN A 102 5.59 14.37 -7.93
C GLN A 102 4.79 13.14 -7.50
N LEU A 103 4.15 13.22 -6.33
CA LEU A 103 3.22 12.23 -5.83
C LEU A 103 1.79 12.76 -5.88
N ILE A 104 0.86 11.89 -6.28
CA ILE A 104 -0.55 12.22 -6.50
C ILE A 104 -1.37 11.19 -5.75
N THR A 105 -2.33 11.65 -4.95
CA THR A 105 -3.28 10.82 -4.20
C THR A 105 -4.70 11.22 -4.59
N GLY A 106 -5.70 10.54 -4.03
CA GLY A 106 -7.09 10.94 -4.22
C GLY A 106 -7.44 12.33 -3.69
N GLY A 107 -6.80 12.75 -2.60
CA GLY A 107 -7.12 14.00 -1.91
C GLY A 107 -6.14 15.15 -2.13
N ARG A 108 -4.89 14.84 -2.48
CA ARG A 108 -3.78 15.80 -2.52
C ARG A 108 -2.73 15.44 -3.57
N SER A 109 -1.95 16.44 -3.97
CA SER A 109 -0.70 16.24 -4.66
C SER A 109 0.45 16.84 -3.87
N TYR A 110 1.57 16.12 -3.89
CA TYR A 110 2.81 16.46 -3.22
C TYR A 110 3.89 16.69 -4.28
N GLU A 111 4.44 17.88 -4.28
CA GLU A 111 5.64 18.23 -5.04
C GLU A 111 6.87 17.64 -4.32
N PRO A 112 8.03 17.49 -4.98
CA PRO A 112 9.23 16.92 -4.35
C PRO A 112 9.62 17.60 -3.03
N GLU A 113 9.37 18.91 -2.93
CA GLU A 113 9.68 19.75 -1.78
C GLU A 113 8.81 19.50 -0.54
N ASN A 114 7.63 18.89 -0.71
CA ASN A 114 6.70 18.62 0.39
C ASN A 114 6.30 17.14 0.50
N LEU A 115 7.03 16.26 -0.20
CA LEU A 115 6.80 14.82 -0.21
C LEU A 115 6.91 14.20 1.19
N GLU A 116 7.75 14.76 2.07
CA GLU A 116 7.91 14.30 3.45
C GLU A 116 6.58 14.28 4.24
N ALA A 117 5.64 15.18 3.92
CA ALA A 117 4.33 15.20 4.58
C ALA A 117 3.52 13.92 4.28
N PHE A 118 3.69 13.34 3.09
CA PHE A 118 3.07 12.06 2.73
C PHE A 118 3.82 10.87 3.36
N LEU A 119 5.15 10.99 3.49
CA LEU A 119 6.00 9.90 3.98
C LEU A 119 6.06 9.79 5.51
N GLN A 120 5.45 10.74 6.23
CA GLN A 120 5.44 10.75 7.69
C GLN A 120 5.01 9.40 8.32
N PRO A 121 3.95 8.69 7.86
CA PRO A 121 3.54 7.40 8.42
C PRO A 121 4.58 6.28 8.19
N LEU A 122 5.44 6.44 7.18
CA LEU A 122 6.51 5.50 6.88
C LEU A 122 7.79 5.77 7.68
N GLY A 123 7.95 6.99 8.23
CA GLY A 123 9.17 7.38 8.94
C GLY A 123 10.42 7.47 8.05
N ILE A 124 10.26 7.60 6.73
CA ILE A 124 11.37 7.64 5.75
C ILE A 124 11.49 9.00 5.05
N GLY A 125 12.70 9.33 4.59
CA GLY A 125 12.95 10.52 3.78
C GLY A 125 12.59 10.32 2.30
N ALA A 126 12.44 11.44 1.57
CA ALA A 126 12.10 11.44 0.14
C ALA A 126 13.12 10.68 -0.74
N GLY A 127 14.42 10.80 -0.45
CA GLY A 127 15.46 10.10 -1.20
C GLY A 127 15.45 8.58 -0.99
N ASP A 128 15.16 8.13 0.24
CA ASP A 128 15.03 6.71 0.55
C ASP A 128 13.76 6.13 -0.11
N PHE A 129 12.68 6.90 -0.12
CA PHE A 129 11.43 6.52 -0.78
C PHE A 129 11.62 6.26 -2.27
N GLU A 130 12.22 7.19 -3.02
CA GLU A 130 12.48 6.97 -4.45
C GLU A 130 13.41 5.78 -4.68
N GLY A 131 14.44 5.62 -3.84
CA GLY A 131 15.34 4.47 -3.87
C GLY A 131 14.61 3.14 -3.69
N LEU A 132 13.68 3.06 -2.73
CA LEU A 132 12.84 1.88 -2.50
C LEU A 132 11.99 1.55 -3.75
N LEU A 133 11.31 2.55 -4.32
CA LEU A 133 10.49 2.38 -5.53
C LEU A 133 11.32 1.91 -6.74
N LEU A 134 12.51 2.48 -6.94
CA LEU A 134 13.41 2.07 -8.02
C LEU A 134 13.96 0.66 -7.82
N SER A 135 14.33 0.32 -6.59
CA SER A 135 14.93 -0.97 -6.24
C SER A 135 13.96 -2.15 -6.32
N SER A 136 12.65 -1.90 -6.21
CA SER A 136 11.69 -3.00 -6.30
C SER A 136 11.72 -3.61 -7.71
N GLU A 137 11.56 -4.93 -7.80
CA GLU A 137 11.41 -5.57 -9.09
C GLU A 137 10.10 -5.17 -9.78
N TYR A 138 10.03 -5.39 -11.10
CA TYR A 138 8.78 -5.32 -11.83
C TYR A 138 7.90 -6.49 -11.41
N THR A 139 7.01 -6.26 -10.46
CA THR A 139 6.07 -7.27 -10.00
C THR A 139 4.75 -7.10 -10.71
N LYS A 140 4.16 -8.19 -11.21
CA LYS A 140 2.75 -8.23 -11.62
C LYS A 140 1.81 -8.40 -10.42
N THR A 141 2.39 -8.62 -9.25
CA THR A 141 1.68 -8.86 -8.01
C THR A 141 2.05 -7.78 -7.02
N PRO A 142 1.08 -7.25 -6.26
CA PRO A 142 1.38 -6.27 -5.23
C PRO A 142 2.44 -6.77 -4.25
N ALA A 143 3.38 -5.91 -3.91
CA ALA A 143 4.53 -6.24 -3.07
C ALA A 143 4.71 -5.17 -1.99
N VAL A 144 4.86 -5.61 -0.74
CA VAL A 144 5.32 -4.74 0.35
C VAL A 144 6.80 -4.47 0.13
N ILE A 145 7.16 -3.20 -0.03
CA ILE A 145 8.53 -2.76 -0.32
C ILE A 145 9.10 -1.88 0.79
N GLY A 146 8.27 -1.49 1.75
CA GLY A 146 8.66 -0.71 2.92
C GLY A 146 7.69 -0.94 4.07
N GLU A 147 8.21 -0.85 5.28
CA GLU A 147 7.48 -0.94 6.55
C GLU A 147 7.91 0.25 7.39
N GLY A 148 6.95 1.06 7.80
CA GLY A 148 7.15 2.17 8.72
C GLY A 148 6.51 1.93 10.08
N GLU A 149 6.46 2.97 10.89
CA GLU A 149 5.89 2.90 12.24
C GLU A 149 4.35 2.75 12.20
N ASP A 150 3.70 3.41 11.26
CA ASP A 150 2.22 3.50 11.19
C ASP A 150 1.63 2.93 9.88
N ALA A 151 2.46 2.54 8.91
CA ALA A 151 1.99 2.02 7.63
C ALA A 151 3.00 1.11 6.91
N TYR A 152 2.47 0.22 6.07
CA TYR A 152 3.20 -0.48 5.02
C TYR A 152 3.12 0.28 3.70
N LEU A 153 4.24 0.33 2.98
CA LEU A 153 4.32 0.79 1.60
C LEU A 153 4.17 -0.41 0.67
N VAL A 154 3.08 -0.43 -0.09
CA VAL A 154 2.78 -1.49 -1.05
C VAL A 154 2.80 -0.94 -2.46
N VAL A 155 3.63 -1.53 -3.31
CA VAL A 155 3.61 -1.26 -4.75
C VAL A 155 2.59 -2.17 -5.40
N LEU A 156 1.70 -1.59 -6.21
CA LEU A 156 0.69 -2.34 -6.96
C LEU A 156 1.21 -2.67 -8.36
N SER A 157 1.72 -1.66 -9.07
CA SER A 157 2.33 -1.83 -10.39
C SER A 157 3.17 -0.63 -10.82
N TYR A 158 3.73 -0.73 -12.03
CA TYR A 158 4.51 0.32 -12.67
C TYR A 158 3.98 0.62 -14.06
N ALA A 159 3.88 1.91 -14.39
CA ALA A 159 3.76 2.36 -15.76
C ALA A 159 5.16 2.52 -16.35
N LEU A 160 5.40 1.91 -17.51
CA LEU A 160 6.63 2.05 -18.27
C LEU A 160 6.62 3.32 -19.12
N SER A 161 7.82 3.85 -19.39
CA SER A 161 8.02 4.88 -20.40
C SER A 161 7.54 4.44 -21.78
N ARG A 162 7.29 5.38 -22.68
CA ARG A 162 6.82 5.09 -24.06
C ARG A 162 7.73 4.14 -24.85
N ASP A 163 9.02 4.13 -24.53
CA ASP A 163 10.03 3.23 -25.12
C ASP A 163 10.23 1.91 -24.35
N TYR A 164 9.46 1.70 -23.28
CA TYR A 164 9.45 0.51 -22.42
C TYR A 164 10.79 0.22 -21.73
N ARG A 165 11.62 1.25 -21.52
CA ARG A 165 12.97 1.08 -20.94
C ARG A 165 13.04 1.42 -19.45
N GLU A 166 12.21 2.34 -18.99
CA GLU A 166 12.31 2.90 -17.64
C GLU A 166 10.95 2.91 -16.95
N LYS A 167 10.95 2.91 -15.61
CA LYS A 167 9.75 3.14 -14.83
C LYS A 167 9.38 4.62 -14.98
N ALA A 168 8.21 4.90 -15.56
CA ALA A 168 7.72 6.26 -15.74
C ALA A 168 6.84 6.70 -14.56
N ALA A 169 6.02 5.78 -14.05
CA ALA A 169 5.28 5.99 -12.81
C ALA A 169 5.15 4.72 -11.98
N CYS A 170 4.99 4.89 -10.67
CA CYS A 170 4.61 3.85 -9.73
C CYS A 170 3.16 4.06 -9.31
N ILE A 171 2.37 2.99 -9.26
CA ILE A 171 1.06 2.97 -8.63
C ILE A 171 1.19 2.15 -7.36
N GLY A 172 0.84 2.73 -6.22
CA GLY A 172 1.03 2.11 -4.91
C GLY A 172 -0.10 2.45 -3.94
N MET A 173 0.00 1.90 -2.74
CA MET A 173 -0.87 2.23 -1.63
C MET A 173 -0.09 2.28 -0.30
N LEU A 174 -0.54 3.15 0.59
CA LEU A 174 -0.21 3.10 2.02
C LEU A 174 -1.28 2.29 2.73
N TYR A 175 -0.86 1.19 3.33
CA TYR A 175 -1.72 0.35 4.16
C TYR A 175 -1.40 0.60 5.63
N PRO A 176 -2.32 1.13 6.43
CA PRO A 176 -2.06 1.45 7.83
C PRO A 176 -1.86 0.17 8.67
N LEU A 177 -1.05 0.29 9.71
CA LEU A 177 -0.77 -0.77 10.69
C LEU A 177 -1.87 -0.90 11.76
#